data_AF-A0A7D9LA11-F1
#
_entry.id   AF-A0A7D9LA11-F1
#
_cell.length_a   1.000
_cell.length_b   1.000
_cell.length_c   1.000
_cell.angle_alpha   90.00
_cell.angle_beta   90.00
_cell.angle_gamma   90.00
#
_symmetry.space_group_name_H-M   'P 1'
#
loop_
_entity.id
_entity.type
_entity.pdbx_description
1 polymer ?
#
loop_
_entity_poly.entity_id
_entity_poly.type
_entity_poly.pdbx_seq_one_letter_code
_entity_poly.pdbx_strand_id
1 'polypeptide(L)'
;MAFIESLVDVEFVKDLVCSQGKTHEEVSNILKEMFPETTRGLGEKSVYRFCKEHGLRRTKSDAELDVTVRNAVSMVGPVYGRKMLKGFLDSRAKIVVASEKRIGSSLARVKPDNHRRRQQNIARQINPAPYVATHFGHKLHMTKTRSLSDMVLL
;
A
#
# COMPACT_ATOMS: atom_id res chain seq x y z
N MET A 1 -23.00 -7.49 15.67
CA MET A 1 -23.94 -6.67 14.88
C MET A 1 -23.64 -5.23 15.23
N ALA A 2 -23.10 -4.48 14.28
CA ALA A 2 -22.74 -3.09 14.50
C ALA A 2 -24.04 -2.29 14.63
N PHE A 3 -24.19 -1.48 15.69
CA PHE A 3 -25.37 -0.63 15.92
C PHE A 3 -25.76 0.26 14.71
N ILE A 4 -24.82 0.51 13.82
CA ILE A 4 -25.03 1.23 12.56
C ILE A 4 -25.96 0.47 11.60
N GLU A 5 -25.91 -0.88 11.58
CA GLU A 5 -26.75 -1.72 10.71
C GLU A 5 -28.25 -1.58 11.00
N SER A 6 -28.62 -1.25 12.24
CA SER A 6 -30.02 -1.02 12.61
C SER A 6 -30.51 0.38 12.28
N LEU A 7 -29.62 1.32 11.96
CA LEU A 7 -29.95 2.73 11.72
C LEU A 7 -29.89 3.09 10.24
N VAL A 8 -28.93 2.52 9.51
CA VAL A 8 -28.59 2.97 8.16
C VAL A 8 -28.30 1.78 7.28
N ASP A 9 -28.80 1.83 6.04
CA ASP A 9 -28.51 0.82 5.03
C ASP A 9 -27.01 0.80 4.67
N VAL A 10 -26.50 -0.40 4.40
CA VAL A 10 -25.11 -0.63 4.02
C VAL A 10 -24.77 0.11 2.73
N GLU A 11 -25.71 0.20 1.79
CA GLU A 11 -25.50 0.91 0.53
C GLU A 11 -25.32 2.42 0.70
N PHE A 12 -25.97 3.03 1.69
CA PHE A 12 -25.77 4.45 1.99
C PHE A 12 -24.35 4.72 2.49
N VAL A 13 -23.85 3.89 3.43
CA VAL A 13 -22.48 4.02 3.94
C VAL A 13 -21.46 3.71 2.84
N LYS A 14 -21.77 2.76 1.95
CA LYS A 14 -20.95 2.43 0.79
C LYS A 14 -20.86 3.60 -0.20
N ASP A 15 -21.95 4.31 -0.47
CA ASP A 15 -21.90 5.50 -1.32
C ASP A 15 -21.00 6.59 -0.72
N LEU A 16 -21.15 6.87 0.58
CA LEU A 16 -20.32 7.85 1.28
C LEU A 16 -18.82 7.51 1.24
N VAL A 17 -18.46 6.25 1.45
CA VAL A 17 -17.05 5.81 1.53
C VAL A 17 -16.43 5.59 0.16
N CYS A 18 -17.15 4.96 -0.76
CA CYS A 18 -16.62 4.53 -2.05
C CYS A 18 -16.86 5.54 -3.17
N SER A 19 -18.05 6.13 -3.26
CA SER A 19 -18.38 7.12 -4.30
C SER A 19 -17.91 8.52 -3.93
N GLN A 20 -18.22 8.96 -2.70
CA GLN A 20 -17.93 10.32 -2.25
C GLN A 20 -16.53 10.47 -1.63
N GLY A 21 -15.85 9.36 -1.33
CA GLY A 21 -14.48 9.38 -0.81
C GLY A 21 -14.33 9.99 0.59
N LYS A 22 -15.39 9.97 1.40
CA LYS A 22 -15.38 10.51 2.76
C LYS A 22 -14.50 9.65 3.68
N THR A 23 -13.83 10.29 4.63
CA THR A 23 -13.09 9.63 5.72
C THR A 23 -14.05 9.05 6.76
N HIS A 24 -13.59 8.09 7.57
CA HIS A 24 -14.44 7.54 8.63
C HIS A 24 -14.87 8.59 9.67
N GLU A 25 -14.07 9.63 9.86
CA GLU A 25 -14.39 10.77 10.72
C GLU A 25 -15.50 11.63 10.11
N GLU A 26 -15.39 11.97 8.82
CA GLU A 26 -16.44 12.69 8.10
C GLU A 26 -17.75 11.88 8.07
N VAL A 27 -17.68 10.58 7.80
CA VAL A 27 -18.86 9.69 7.86
C VAL A 27 -19.44 9.66 9.27
N SER A 28 -18.61 9.60 10.31
CA SER A 28 -19.07 9.68 11.71
C SER A 28 -19.80 10.99 12.00
N ASN A 29 -19.30 12.11 11.48
CA ASN A 29 -19.93 13.42 11.68
C ASN A 29 -21.26 13.54 10.91
N ILE A 30 -21.30 13.09 9.65
CA ILE A 30 -22.53 13.04 8.84
C ILE A 30 -23.60 12.19 9.54
N LEU A 31 -23.22 11.01 10.05
CA LEU A 31 -24.14 10.14 10.76
C LEU A 31 -24.69 10.78 12.05
N LYS A 32 -23.86 11.52 12.80
CA LYS A 32 -24.30 12.24 14.00
C LYS A 32 -25.22 13.42 13.67
N GLU A 33 -24.98 14.11 12.56
CA GLU A 33 -25.83 15.21 12.09
C GLU A 33 -27.21 14.71 11.64
N MET A 34 -27.27 13.55 10.98
CA MET A 34 -28.53 12.95 10.54
C MET A 34 -29.35 12.30 11.65
N PHE A 35 -28.70 11.81 12.72
CA PHE A 35 -29.35 11.14 13.84
C PHE A 35 -28.94 11.78 15.18
N PRO A 36 -29.36 13.03 15.46
CA PRO A 36 -28.98 13.75 16.67
C PRO A 36 -29.49 13.09 17.95
N GLU A 37 -30.59 12.31 17.87
CA GLU A 37 -31.17 11.56 18.99
C GLU A 37 -30.19 10.52 19.56
N THR A 38 -29.25 10.03 18.76
CA THR A 38 -28.33 8.96 19.18
C THR A 38 -26.88 9.26 18.86
N THR A 39 -26.16 9.85 19.81
CA THR A 39 -24.71 10.06 19.73
C THR A 39 -23.89 8.83 20.12
N ARG A 40 -24.47 7.92 20.93
CA ARG A 40 -23.79 6.72 21.42
C ARG A 40 -23.71 5.67 20.32
N GLY A 41 -22.50 5.29 19.93
CA GLY A 41 -22.27 4.23 18.93
C GLY A 41 -21.95 4.73 17.53
N LEU A 42 -22.12 6.03 17.24
CA LEU A 42 -21.79 6.65 15.94
C LEU A 42 -20.36 7.22 15.85
N GLY A 43 -19.43 6.75 16.69
CA GLY A 43 -18.04 7.22 16.68
C GLY A 43 -17.24 6.70 15.48
N GLU A 44 -16.12 7.36 15.16
CA GLU A 44 -15.19 6.96 14.10
C GLU A 44 -14.80 5.48 14.17
N LYS A 45 -14.53 4.95 15.38
CA LYS A 45 -14.18 3.53 15.57
C LYS A 45 -15.32 2.57 15.21
N SER A 46 -16.56 2.97 15.45
CA SER A 46 -17.73 2.16 15.08
C SER A 46 -17.90 2.13 13.57
N VAL A 47 -17.77 3.29 12.91
CA VAL A 47 -17.79 3.41 11.44
C VAL A 47 -16.66 2.59 10.82
N TYR A 48 -15.45 2.68 11.38
CA TYR A 48 -14.32 1.87 10.94
C TYR A 48 -14.60 0.37 11.07
N ARG A 49 -15.17 -0.07 12.19
CA ARG A 49 -15.52 -1.49 12.39
C ARG A 49 -16.57 -1.94 11.38
N PHE A 50 -17.62 -1.16 11.18
CA PHE A 50 -18.65 -1.40 10.19
C PHE A 50 -18.07 -1.51 8.78
N CYS A 51 -17.27 -0.52 8.35
CA CYS A 51 -16.63 -0.54 7.04
C CYS A 51 -15.70 -1.75 6.87
N LYS A 52 -14.98 -2.14 7.93
CA LYS A 52 -14.10 -3.30 7.92
C LYS A 52 -14.88 -4.62 7.78
N GLU A 53 -16.01 -4.77 8.48
CA GLU A 53 -16.88 -5.94 8.41
C GLU A 53 -17.52 -6.08 7.03
N HIS A 54 -17.93 -4.97 6.42
CA HIS A 54 -18.55 -4.93 5.09
C HIS A 54 -17.56 -4.80 3.92
N GLY A 55 -16.25 -4.86 4.20
CA GLY A 55 -15.21 -4.73 3.18
C GLY A 55 -15.17 -3.37 2.47
N LEU A 56 -15.84 -2.35 3.01
CA LEU A 56 -15.90 -1.01 2.46
C LEU A 56 -14.55 -0.32 2.65
N ARG A 57 -13.96 0.13 1.54
CA ARG A 57 -12.67 0.82 1.56
C ARG A 57 -12.71 2.03 0.65
N ARG A 58 -12.25 3.16 1.18
CA ARG A 58 -11.97 4.33 0.36
C ARG A 58 -10.80 4.05 -0.55
N THR A 59 -11.01 4.16 -1.85
CA THR A 59 -9.93 4.13 -2.83
C THR A 59 -9.54 5.55 -3.16
N LYS A 60 -8.32 5.96 -2.78
CA LYS A 60 -7.78 7.27 -3.20
C LYS A 60 -7.62 7.32 -4.71
N SER A 61 -7.88 8.49 -5.30
CA SER A 61 -7.51 8.80 -6.68
C SER A 61 -5.99 8.71 -6.87
N ASP A 62 -5.55 8.53 -8.11
CA ASP A 62 -4.11 8.46 -8.41
C ASP A 62 -3.39 9.79 -8.08
N ALA A 63 -4.07 10.93 -8.22
CA ALA A 63 -3.53 12.24 -7.86
C ALA A 63 -3.33 12.40 -6.34
N GLU A 64 -4.31 12.00 -5.53
CA GLU A 64 -4.18 12.00 -4.06
C GLU A 64 -3.13 11.02 -3.57
N LEU A 65 -3.02 9.86 -4.23
CA LEU A 65 -1.99 8.89 -3.94
C LEU A 65 -0.60 9.49 -4.21
N ASP A 66 -0.43 10.20 -5.32
CA ASP A 66 0.83 10.87 -5.67
C ASP A 66 1.24 11.93 -4.64
N VAL A 67 0.28 12.72 -4.13
CA VAL A 67 0.53 13.65 -3.02
C VAL A 67 0.96 12.91 -1.76
N THR A 68 0.24 11.83 -1.40
CA THR A 68 0.54 11.03 -0.21
C THR A 68 1.93 10.40 -0.30
N VAL A 69 2.28 9.82 -1.46
CA VAL A 69 3.57 9.20 -1.74
C VAL A 69 4.68 10.25 -1.73
N ARG A 70 4.46 11.44 -2.31
CA ARG A 70 5.43 12.54 -2.27
C ARG A 70 5.79 12.92 -0.84
N ASN A 71 4.77 13.09 0.01
CA ASN A 71 4.96 13.44 1.42
C ASN A 71 5.69 12.31 2.16
N ALA A 72 5.28 11.06 1.95
CA ALA A 72 5.92 9.90 2.58
C ALA A 72 7.41 9.81 2.20
N VAL A 73 7.74 9.93 0.90
CA VAL A 73 9.14 9.94 0.41
C VAL A 73 9.94 11.09 1.00
N SER A 74 9.33 12.26 1.21
CA SER A 74 10.00 13.38 1.87
C SER A 74 10.37 13.07 3.33
N MET A 75 9.61 12.20 4.01
CA MET A 75 9.85 11.84 5.40
C MET A 75 10.84 10.68 5.57
N VAL A 76 10.74 9.65 4.72
CA VAL A 76 11.56 8.42 4.84
C VAL A 76 12.77 8.40 3.91
N GLY A 77 12.80 9.31 2.94
CA GLY A 77 13.86 9.42 1.95
C GLY A 77 13.68 8.53 0.70
N PRO A 78 14.62 8.64 -0.26
CA PRO A 78 14.52 8.02 -1.58
C PRO A 78 14.79 6.51 -1.58
N VAL A 79 15.32 5.95 -0.49
CA VAL A 79 15.67 4.52 -0.39
C VAL A 79 14.41 3.65 -0.34
N TYR A 80 13.34 4.13 0.29
CA TYR A 80 12.13 3.34 0.47
C TYR A 80 11.45 3.04 -0.88
N GLY A 81 11.44 1.76 -1.24
CA GLY A 81 10.73 1.25 -2.40
C GLY A 81 9.25 1.00 -2.13
N ARG A 82 8.52 0.52 -3.16
CA ARG A 82 7.07 0.28 -3.09
C ARG A 82 6.63 -0.56 -1.88
N LYS A 83 7.39 -1.60 -1.53
CA LYS A 83 7.08 -2.51 -0.41
C LYS A 83 7.21 -1.81 0.95
N MET A 84 8.31 -1.09 1.14
CA MET A 84 8.56 -0.36 2.38
C MET A 84 7.60 0.80 2.54
N LEU A 85 7.31 1.53 1.46
CA LEU A 85 6.33 2.61 1.48
C LEU A 85 4.92 2.10 1.77
N LYS A 86 4.52 0.95 1.23
CA LYS A 86 3.24 0.33 1.59
C LYS A 86 3.17 0.10 3.11
N GLY A 87 4.15 -0.59 3.69
CA GLY A 87 4.15 -0.85 5.14
C GLY A 87 4.16 0.42 5.99
N PHE A 88 4.88 1.46 5.55
CA PHE A 88 4.90 2.77 6.20
C PHE A 88 3.57 3.50 6.10
N LEU A 89 2.91 3.46 4.95
CA LEU A 89 1.60 4.05 4.74
C LEU A 89 0.53 3.30 5.52
N ASP A 90 0.57 1.97 5.54
CA ASP A 90 -0.35 1.13 6.31
C ASP A 90 -0.22 1.39 7.82
N SER A 91 1.00 1.64 8.33
CA SER A 91 1.23 1.87 9.75
C SER A 91 0.85 3.27 10.21
N ARG A 92 1.09 4.31 9.40
CA ARG A 92 0.74 5.71 9.74
C ARG A 92 -0.66 6.10 9.32
N ALA A 93 -1.03 5.76 8.10
CA ALA A 93 -2.32 6.09 7.53
C ALA A 93 -3.19 4.82 7.57
N LYS A 94 -4.01 4.69 8.62
CA LYS A 94 -5.00 3.61 8.83
C LYS A 94 -6.02 3.42 7.68
N ILE A 95 -5.85 4.14 6.56
CA ILE A 95 -6.82 4.34 5.48
C ILE A 95 -6.17 4.17 4.08
N VAL A 96 -4.84 4.02 3.93
CA VAL A 96 -4.20 3.95 2.60
C VAL A 96 -3.89 2.52 2.18
N VAL A 97 -4.91 1.81 1.68
CA VAL A 97 -4.77 0.46 1.11
C VAL A 97 -4.46 0.56 -0.39
N ALA A 98 -3.42 1.32 -0.75
CA ALA A 98 -2.97 1.33 -2.13
C ALA A 98 -2.21 0.02 -2.41
N SER A 99 -2.51 -0.64 -3.53
CA SER A 99 -1.75 -1.83 -3.92
C SER A 99 -0.28 -1.47 -4.14
N GLU A 100 0.64 -2.41 -3.87
CA GLU A 100 2.07 -2.19 -4.11
C GLU A 100 2.35 -1.76 -5.56
N LYS A 101 1.55 -2.27 -6.50
CA LYS A 101 1.61 -1.91 -7.91
C LYS A 101 1.27 -0.43 -8.11
N ARG A 102 0.15 0.05 -7.53
CA ARG A 102 -0.24 1.48 -7.59
C ARG A 102 0.78 2.39 -6.92
N ILE A 103 1.33 1.99 -5.78
CA ILE A 103 2.43 2.74 -5.12
C ILE A 103 3.67 2.76 -6.03
N GLY A 104 3.98 1.66 -6.71
CA GLY A 104 5.07 1.59 -7.68
C GLY A 104 4.89 2.53 -8.87
N SER A 105 3.68 2.56 -9.45
CA SER A 105 3.32 3.50 -10.53
C SER A 105 3.38 4.95 -10.06
N SER A 106 2.84 5.25 -8.87
CA SER A 106 2.91 6.56 -8.24
C SER A 106 4.35 7.01 -8.01
N LEU A 107 5.22 6.13 -7.49
CA LEU A 107 6.65 6.41 -7.31
C LEU A 107 7.35 6.74 -8.62
N ALA A 108 7.00 6.04 -9.71
CA ALA A 108 7.55 6.31 -11.03
C ALA A 108 7.14 7.70 -11.54
N ARG A 109 5.92 8.16 -11.24
CA ARG A 109 5.44 9.52 -11.58
C ARG A 109 6.06 10.60 -10.69
N VAL A 110 6.12 10.38 -9.38
CA VAL A 110 6.54 11.39 -8.40
C VAL A 110 8.06 11.59 -8.35
N LYS A 111 8.85 10.51 -8.45
CA LYS A 111 10.33 10.55 -8.43
C LYS A 111 10.92 9.57 -9.47
N PRO A 112 10.88 9.91 -10.77
CA PRO A 112 11.32 9.02 -11.84
C PRO A 112 12.80 8.63 -11.73
N ASP A 113 13.68 9.54 -11.29
CA ASP A 113 15.12 9.26 -11.21
C ASP A 113 15.46 8.18 -10.18
N ASN A 114 14.84 8.23 -9.00
CA ASN A 114 14.99 7.21 -7.97
C ASN A 114 14.43 5.86 -8.43
N HIS A 115 13.33 5.91 -9.17
CA HIS A 115 12.73 4.72 -9.75
C HIS A 115 13.66 4.06 -10.78
N ARG A 116 14.22 4.85 -11.71
CA ARG A 116 15.20 4.39 -12.72
C ARG A 116 16.46 3.84 -12.07
N ARG A 117 17.03 4.53 -11.08
CA ARG A 117 18.20 4.07 -10.32
C ARG A 117 17.94 2.71 -9.66
N ARG A 118 16.76 2.51 -9.05
CA ARG A 118 16.39 1.19 -8.49
C ARG A 118 16.28 0.11 -9.56
N GLN A 119 15.66 0.40 -10.70
CA GLN A 119 15.58 -0.58 -11.80
C GLN A 119 16.97 -0.97 -12.30
N GLN A 120 17.87 -0.01 -12.50
CA GLN A 120 19.25 -0.25 -12.90
C GLN A 120 20.03 -1.07 -11.85
N ASN A 121 19.88 -0.74 -10.57
CA ASN A 121 20.51 -1.50 -9.48
C ASN A 121 20.01 -2.94 -9.43
N ILE A 122 18.70 -3.17 -9.57
CA ILE A 122 18.13 -4.52 -9.63
C ILE A 122 18.69 -5.28 -10.83
N ALA A 123 18.71 -4.66 -12.01
CA ALA A 123 19.27 -5.28 -13.22
C ALA A 123 20.75 -5.68 -13.04
N ARG A 124 21.56 -4.83 -12.40
CA ARG A 124 22.96 -5.15 -12.05
C ARG A 124 23.10 -6.26 -11.01
N GLN A 125 22.09 -6.44 -10.16
CA GLN A 125 22.12 -7.42 -9.08
C GLN A 125 21.60 -8.80 -9.50
N ILE A 126 20.83 -8.89 -10.58
CA ILE A 126 20.33 -10.14 -11.15
C ILE A 126 21.50 -10.88 -11.79
N ASN A 127 21.64 -12.17 -11.48
CA ASN A 127 22.62 -13.03 -12.13
C ASN A 127 22.17 -13.24 -13.60
N PRO A 128 22.98 -12.83 -14.60
CA PRO A 128 22.60 -12.96 -16.01
C PRO A 128 22.42 -14.42 -16.45
N ALA A 129 23.08 -15.37 -15.77
CA ALA A 129 22.91 -16.80 -15.99
C ALA A 129 22.23 -17.42 -14.76
N PRO A 130 20.92 -17.70 -14.80
CA PRO A 130 20.24 -18.39 -13.71
C PRO A 130 20.94 -19.72 -13.43
N TYR A 131 21.26 -19.97 -12.16
CA TYR A 131 21.83 -21.24 -11.76
C TYR A 131 20.82 -22.37 -11.99
N VAL A 132 21.27 -23.43 -12.66
CA VAL A 132 20.50 -24.66 -12.87
C VAL A 132 21.14 -25.78 -12.06
N ALA A 133 20.40 -26.37 -11.12
CA ALA A 133 20.86 -27.51 -10.34
C ALA A 133 20.71 -28.80 -11.15
N THR A 134 21.80 -29.56 -11.29
CA THR A 134 21.78 -30.86 -11.98
C THR A 134 21.16 -31.97 -11.15
N HIS A 135 21.25 -31.89 -9.81
CA HIS A 135 20.61 -32.82 -8.88
C HIS A 135 20.24 -32.16 -7.54
N PHE A 136 19.41 -32.84 -6.75
CA PHE A 136 19.02 -32.40 -5.41
C PHE A 136 20.25 -32.18 -4.51
N GLY A 137 20.25 -31.10 -3.74
CA GLY A 137 21.37 -30.74 -2.85
C GLY A 137 22.51 -29.96 -3.50
N HIS A 138 22.58 -29.86 -4.84
CA HIS A 138 23.59 -29.06 -5.51
C HIS A 138 23.30 -27.55 -5.29
N LYS A 139 24.20 -26.85 -4.57
CA LYS A 139 24.10 -25.40 -4.30
C LYS A 139 25.35 -24.68 -4.77
N LEU A 140 25.19 -23.83 -5.78
CA LEU A 140 26.25 -22.94 -6.24
C LEU A 140 26.42 -21.77 -5.27
N HIS A 141 27.53 -21.76 -4.53
CA HIS A 141 27.93 -20.62 -3.68
C HIS A 141 28.86 -19.69 -4.46
N MET A 142 28.29 -18.82 -5.29
CA MET A 142 29.06 -17.76 -5.95
C MET A 142 28.97 -16.47 -5.14
N THR A 143 30.11 -16.00 -4.64
CA THR A 143 30.25 -14.61 -4.19
C THR A 143 30.33 -13.71 -5.42
N LYS A 144 29.72 -12.51 -5.33
CA LYS A 144 29.42 -11.63 -6.47
C LYS A 144 30.65 -11.01 -7.17
N THR A 145 31.86 -11.51 -6.92
CA THR A 145 33.12 -10.85 -7.26
C THR A 145 33.89 -11.44 -8.43
N ARG A 146 33.45 -12.50 -9.10
CA ARG A 146 34.11 -12.97 -10.34
C ARG A 146 33.11 -13.43 -11.41
N SER A 147 33.39 -12.99 -12.63
CA SER A 147 32.77 -13.45 -13.87
C SER A 147 33.01 -14.96 -14.04
N LEU A 148 32.03 -15.67 -14.61
CA LEU A 148 32.11 -17.11 -14.95
C LEU A 148 33.31 -17.47 -15.86
N SER A 149 33.98 -16.49 -16.45
CA SER A 149 35.20 -16.66 -17.25
C SER A 149 36.43 -17.11 -16.46
N ASP A 150 36.41 -17.05 -15.12
CA ASP A 150 37.61 -17.24 -14.29
C ASP A 150 37.66 -18.60 -13.56
N MET A 151 36.70 -19.50 -13.81
CA MET A 151 36.70 -20.84 -13.22
C MET A 151 37.34 -21.85 -14.18
N VAL A 152 38.68 -21.88 -14.16
CA VAL A 152 39.46 -23.02 -14.64
C VAL A 152 39.19 -24.21 -13.72
N LEU A 153 38.88 -25.35 -14.32
CA LEU A 153 38.75 -26.67 -13.70
C LEU A 153 39.96 -26.99 -12.81
N LEU A 154 39.73 -27.21 -11.52
CA LEU A 154 40.53 -28.07 -10.65
C LEU A 154 39.59 -29.05 -9.96
#